data_AF-A0A917JM82-F1
#
_entry.id   AF-A0A917JM82-F1
#
_cell.length_a   1.000
_cell.length_b   1.000
_cell.length_c   1.000
_cell.angle_alpha   90.00
_cell.angle_beta   90.00
_cell.angle_gamma   90.00
#
_symmetry.space_group_name_H-M   'P 1'
#
loop_
_entity.id
_entity.type
_entity.pdbx_description
1 polymer ?
#
loop_
_entity_poly.entity_id
_entity_poly.type
_entity_poly.pdbx_seq_one_letter_code
_entity_poly.pdbx_strand_id
1 'polypeptide(L)'
;MDIMNKKHYNFSSFVFASLILGIQGCGGGAGSQDDIQVSQTEYSFSPLYVNLLSAANSSHDDPMVDVYYQQGSNESYQIVENLRYLQSVNTYSFGWTGLPQANATFTTRDALNNQALLTTSNLTLNGNQTDYFLLLTGAIEQANSIRVQRLLKQQGEDPTVRFYHANPFYDGPLDIYNVTTQQRIVSNLARYQASAAIRFDQNVAQTPVIMVPAGVSPDYTNTSGYLFQHTYDTPTTQHLYVLTSNQPSNWQNVSLRD
;
A
#
# COMPACT_ATOMS: atom_id res chain seq x y z
N MET A 1 41.65 -1.95 -27.08
CA MET A 1 41.56 -2.64 -25.78
C MET A 1 40.76 -1.76 -24.84
N ASP A 2 39.52 -2.08 -24.47
CA ASP A 2 38.73 -3.25 -24.89
C ASP A 2 37.24 -2.95 -25.06
N ILE A 3 36.54 -3.91 -25.68
CA ILE A 3 35.12 -3.84 -26.04
C ILE A 3 34.34 -4.72 -25.05
N MET A 4 33.25 -4.22 -24.45
CA MET A 4 31.94 -4.93 -24.43
C MET A 4 30.81 -4.20 -23.67
N ASN A 5 29.76 -3.87 -24.42
CA ASN A 5 28.37 -4.29 -24.21
C ASN A 5 27.82 -4.35 -22.76
N LYS A 6 27.09 -3.31 -22.35
CA LYS A 6 25.86 -3.52 -21.56
C LYS A 6 24.75 -3.97 -22.50
N LYS A 7 24.17 -5.15 -22.28
CA LYS A 7 23.03 -5.66 -23.06
C LYS A 7 21.74 -5.00 -22.57
N HIS A 8 20.92 -4.52 -23.51
CA HIS A 8 19.51 -4.23 -23.24
C HIS A 8 18.74 -5.55 -23.26
N TYR A 9 18.01 -5.86 -22.19
CA TYR A 9 17.09 -6.99 -22.13
C TYR A 9 15.72 -6.55 -22.68
N ASN A 10 15.59 -6.52 -24.00
CA ASN A 10 14.28 -6.50 -24.64
C ASN A 10 13.63 -7.87 -24.43
N PHE A 11 12.51 -7.94 -23.72
CA PHE A 11 11.72 -9.17 -23.63
C PHE A 11 11.07 -9.47 -24.98
N SER A 12 11.70 -10.34 -25.76
CA SER A 12 11.18 -10.83 -27.03
C SER A 12 9.99 -11.76 -26.80
N SER A 13 8.99 -11.67 -27.68
CA SER A 13 7.79 -12.50 -27.65
C SER A 13 8.12 -14.00 -27.63
N PHE A 14 7.62 -14.72 -26.62
CA PHE A 14 7.65 -16.18 -26.59
C PHE A 14 6.52 -16.74 -27.44
N VAL A 15 6.83 -17.10 -28.69
CA VAL A 15 5.94 -17.91 -29.53
C VAL A 15 6.00 -19.35 -29.02
N PHE A 16 5.03 -19.75 -28.19
CA PHE A 16 4.88 -21.15 -27.79
C PHE A 16 4.16 -21.94 -28.89
N ALA A 17 4.89 -22.86 -29.52
CA ALA A 17 4.32 -23.74 -30.54
C ALA A 17 3.33 -24.74 -29.90
N SER A 18 2.10 -24.77 -30.40
CA SER A 18 1.05 -25.70 -29.97
C SER A 18 1.37 -27.14 -30.37
N LEU A 19 1.68 -28.00 -29.40
CA LEU A 19 1.95 -29.41 -29.63
C LEU A 19 0.64 -30.22 -29.65
N ILE A 20 0.34 -30.90 -30.76
CA ILE A 20 -0.93 -31.61 -30.99
C ILE A 20 -0.82 -33.11 -30.64
N LEU A 21 -1.44 -33.52 -29.53
CA LEU A 21 -1.88 -34.87 -29.14
C LEU A 21 -3.12 -34.66 -28.22
N GLY A 22 -4.23 -35.41 -28.21
CA GLY A 22 -4.51 -36.79 -28.64
C GLY A 22 -4.70 -37.69 -27.39
N ILE A 23 -5.68 -38.59 -27.22
CA ILE A 23 -6.76 -39.22 -28.02
C ILE A 23 -7.80 -39.75 -26.99
N GLN A 24 -9.15 -39.79 -27.10
CA GLN A 24 -10.18 -39.41 -28.11
C GLN A 24 -11.56 -39.23 -27.39
N GLY A 25 -12.64 -38.87 -28.12
CA GLY A 25 -14.04 -39.01 -27.66
C GLY A 25 -15.03 -38.97 -28.84
N CYS A 26 -15.94 -39.95 -28.95
CA CYS A 26 -16.74 -40.15 -30.18
C CYS A 26 -18.15 -39.55 -30.10
N GLY A 27 -18.44 -38.59 -30.97
CA GLY A 27 -19.77 -37.99 -31.16
C GLY A 27 -19.73 -36.95 -32.29
N GLY A 28 -20.35 -37.25 -33.43
CA GLY A 28 -20.27 -36.40 -34.62
C GLY A 28 -21.29 -35.27 -34.65
N GLY A 29 -20.87 -34.08 -35.08
CA GLY A 29 -21.76 -32.94 -35.32
C GLY A 29 -20.97 -31.71 -35.74
N ALA A 30 -21.01 -31.35 -37.03
CA ALA A 30 -20.29 -30.19 -37.57
C ALA A 30 -21.06 -28.88 -37.27
N GLY A 31 -21.04 -28.46 -36.02
CA GLY A 31 -21.14 -27.04 -35.69
C GLY A 31 -19.77 -26.39 -35.89
N SER A 32 -19.72 -25.20 -36.47
CA SER A 32 -18.51 -24.37 -36.35
C SER A 32 -18.27 -24.12 -34.87
N GLN A 33 -17.07 -24.47 -34.38
CA GLN A 33 -16.59 -23.84 -33.16
C GLN A 33 -16.43 -22.36 -33.49
N ASP A 34 -17.36 -21.54 -32.99
CA ASP A 34 -16.94 -20.26 -32.45
C ASP A 34 -15.87 -20.60 -31.41
N ASP A 35 -14.60 -20.47 -31.80
CA ASP A 35 -13.52 -20.35 -30.83
C ASP A 35 -13.86 -19.13 -30.01
N ILE A 36 -14.45 -19.37 -28.83
CA ILE A 36 -14.66 -18.33 -27.85
C ILE A 36 -13.28 -17.84 -27.49
N GLN A 37 -12.84 -16.75 -28.13
CA GLN A 37 -11.73 -15.94 -27.67
C GLN A 37 -12.14 -15.41 -26.30
N VAL A 38 -11.89 -16.22 -25.27
CA VAL A 38 -11.87 -15.79 -23.89
C VAL A 38 -10.72 -14.80 -23.83
N SER A 39 -11.05 -13.53 -24.06
CA SER A 39 -10.13 -12.41 -24.05
C SER A 39 -9.54 -12.32 -22.65
N GLN A 40 -8.42 -13.01 -22.43
CA GLN A 40 -7.77 -13.08 -21.14
C GLN A 40 -7.27 -11.67 -20.83
N THR A 41 -8.01 -10.99 -19.98
CA THR A 41 -7.73 -9.60 -19.64
C THR A 41 -6.49 -9.59 -18.75
N GLU A 42 -5.51 -8.79 -19.13
CA GLU A 42 -4.31 -8.53 -18.34
C GLU A 42 -4.64 -7.42 -17.33
N TYR A 43 -4.32 -7.68 -16.06
CA TYR A 43 -4.49 -6.72 -14.97
C TYR A 43 -3.12 -6.40 -14.39
N SER A 44 -2.75 -5.13 -14.42
CA SER A 44 -1.46 -4.62 -13.95
C SER A 44 -1.65 -3.55 -12.88
N PHE A 45 -0.75 -3.53 -11.90
CA PHE A 45 -0.83 -2.71 -10.70
C PHE A 45 0.53 -2.05 -10.43
N SER A 46 0.52 -0.74 -10.14
CA SER A 46 1.70 0.02 -9.74
C SER A 46 1.42 0.81 -8.45
N PRO A 47 1.20 0.12 -7.32
CA PRO A 47 0.95 0.78 -6.04
C PRO A 47 2.19 1.51 -5.49
N LEU A 48 1.92 2.50 -4.65
CA LEU A 48 2.93 3.05 -3.74
C LEU A 48 3.04 2.12 -2.53
N TYR A 49 4.19 1.46 -2.36
CA TYR A 49 4.50 0.64 -1.19
C TYR A 49 5.17 1.49 -0.11
N VAL A 50 4.90 1.21 1.16
CA VAL A 50 5.40 1.96 2.32
C VAL A 50 5.87 1.01 3.42
N ASN A 51 7.10 1.19 3.92
CA ASN A 51 7.61 0.43 5.05
C ASN A 51 7.34 1.16 6.38
N LEU A 52 6.49 0.61 7.26
CA LEU A 52 6.21 1.15 8.60
C LEU A 52 6.82 0.31 9.73
N LEU A 53 7.75 -0.60 9.43
CA LEU A 53 8.56 -1.29 10.44
C LEU A 53 9.70 -0.40 10.89
N SER A 54 9.57 0.16 12.09
CA SER A 54 10.62 0.91 12.80
C SER A 54 11.66 -0.02 13.42
N ALA A 55 12.84 0.51 13.76
CA ALA A 55 13.88 -0.20 14.55
C ALA A 55 13.32 -0.96 15.78
N ALA A 56 12.42 -0.33 16.54
CA ALA A 56 11.74 -0.94 17.69
C ALA A 56 10.82 -2.15 17.37
N ASN A 57 10.67 -2.50 16.09
CA ASN A 57 9.86 -3.60 15.57
C ASN A 57 10.70 -4.56 14.69
N SER A 58 12.03 -4.53 14.83
CA SER A 58 12.98 -5.34 14.05
C SER A 58 14.20 -5.73 14.89
N SER A 59 14.97 -6.72 14.43
CA SER A 59 16.25 -7.12 15.06
C SER A 59 17.43 -6.18 14.77
N HIS A 60 17.18 -5.00 14.19
CA HIS A 60 18.18 -4.05 13.71
C HIS A 60 17.74 -2.60 13.94
N ASP A 61 18.72 -1.71 14.03
CA ASP A 61 18.53 -0.25 14.17
C ASP A 61 18.06 0.42 12.86
N ASP A 62 18.23 -0.24 11.71
CA ASP A 62 17.96 0.29 10.37
C ASP A 62 17.24 -0.75 9.49
N PRO A 63 15.96 -1.08 9.76
CA PRO A 63 15.22 -2.11 9.03
C PRO A 63 14.97 -1.72 7.58
N MET A 64 15.59 -2.48 6.67
CA MET A 64 15.32 -2.51 5.24
C MET A 64 14.56 -3.77 4.88
N VAL A 65 13.54 -3.63 4.01
CA VAL A 65 12.70 -4.75 3.59
C VAL A 65 12.72 -4.95 2.07
N ASP A 66 12.80 -6.21 1.69
CA ASP A 66 12.50 -6.69 0.34
C ASP A 66 11.07 -7.25 0.32
N VAL A 67 10.34 -7.03 -0.77
CA VAL A 67 8.97 -7.54 -0.93
C VAL A 67 8.84 -8.28 -2.24
N TYR A 68 8.33 -9.49 -2.15
CA TYR A 68 8.09 -10.39 -3.26
C TYR A 68 6.60 -10.59 -3.47
N TYR A 69 6.16 -10.56 -4.73
CA TYR A 69 4.79 -10.85 -5.17
C TYR A 69 4.76 -12.23 -5.85
N GLN A 70 3.70 -12.98 -5.57
CA GLN A 70 3.38 -14.23 -6.25
C GLN A 70 1.87 -14.30 -6.48
N GLN A 71 1.43 -14.78 -7.64
CA GLN A 71 0.02 -15.06 -7.94
C GLN A 71 -0.16 -16.57 -8.14
N GLY A 72 -1.09 -17.16 -7.39
CA GLY A 72 -1.34 -18.60 -7.44
C GLY A 72 -0.07 -19.45 -7.22
N SER A 73 0.20 -20.35 -8.17
CA SER A 73 1.39 -21.23 -8.19
C SER A 73 2.52 -20.73 -9.10
N ASN A 74 2.45 -19.49 -9.58
CA ASN A 74 3.48 -18.93 -10.47
C ASN A 74 4.79 -18.66 -9.69
N GLU A 75 5.87 -18.31 -10.40
CA GLU A 75 7.11 -17.88 -9.75
C GLU A 75 6.91 -16.57 -8.96
N SER A 76 7.68 -16.42 -7.88
CA SER A 76 7.63 -15.26 -7.00
C SER A 76 8.74 -14.28 -7.39
N TYR A 77 8.40 -13.00 -7.59
CA TYR A 77 9.32 -11.97 -8.07
C TYR A 77 9.34 -10.74 -7.18
N GLN A 78 10.49 -10.06 -7.14
CA GLN A 78 10.70 -8.89 -6.29
C GLN A 78 9.99 -7.66 -6.87
N ILE A 79 9.22 -6.97 -6.03
CA ILE A 79 8.49 -5.74 -6.38
C ILE A 79 8.97 -4.52 -5.57
N VAL A 80 9.70 -4.75 -4.47
CA VAL A 80 10.36 -3.75 -3.64
C VAL A 80 11.72 -4.28 -3.20
N GLU A 81 12.73 -3.41 -3.19
CA GLU A 81 14.11 -3.71 -2.80
C GLU A 81 14.58 -2.71 -1.74
N ASN A 82 15.26 -3.17 -0.69
CA ASN A 82 16.02 -2.35 0.27
C ASN A 82 15.23 -1.17 0.92
N LEU A 83 13.91 -1.27 1.08
CA LEU A 83 13.07 -0.14 1.50
C LEU A 83 13.16 0.12 3.01
N ARG A 84 13.65 1.30 3.41
CA ARG A 84 13.87 1.68 4.82
C ARG A 84 12.59 2.13 5.52
N TYR A 85 12.60 2.15 6.85
CA TYR A 85 11.52 2.70 7.66
C TYR A 85 11.08 4.10 7.20
N LEU A 86 9.76 4.31 7.09
CA LEU A 86 9.08 5.52 6.61
C LEU A 86 9.39 5.95 5.18
N GLN A 87 10.18 5.19 4.43
CA GLN A 87 10.29 5.38 2.99
C GLN A 87 9.13 4.71 2.25
N SER A 88 8.85 5.25 1.07
CA SER A 88 7.89 4.70 0.12
C SER A 88 8.50 4.62 -1.28
N VAL A 89 8.05 3.65 -2.07
CA VAL A 89 8.48 3.48 -3.47
C VAL A 89 7.29 3.03 -4.32
N ASN A 90 7.18 3.57 -5.53
CA ASN A 90 6.27 3.02 -6.53
C ASN A 90 6.84 1.67 -6.98
N THR A 91 6.08 0.58 -6.77
CA THR A 91 6.61 -0.76 -7.06
C THR A 91 6.84 -0.95 -8.55
N TYR A 92 7.70 -1.92 -8.89
CA TYR A 92 7.64 -2.50 -10.24
C TYR A 92 6.20 -2.95 -10.54
N SER A 93 5.73 -2.73 -11.77
CA SER A 93 4.39 -3.13 -12.19
C SER A 93 4.25 -4.65 -12.08
N PHE A 94 3.29 -5.10 -11.28
CA PHE A 94 2.98 -6.51 -11.11
C PHE A 94 1.53 -6.80 -11.53
N GLY A 95 1.22 -8.06 -11.83
CA GLY A 95 -0.08 -8.37 -12.44
C GLY A 95 -0.39 -9.85 -12.60
N TRP A 96 -1.48 -10.11 -13.31
CA TRP A 96 -1.84 -11.43 -13.84
C TRP A 96 -2.80 -11.29 -15.02
N THR A 97 -2.90 -12.36 -15.81
CA THR A 97 -3.81 -12.45 -16.96
C THR A 97 -4.90 -13.49 -16.68
N GLY A 98 -6.17 -13.17 -16.90
CA GLY A 98 -7.29 -14.10 -16.70
C GLY A 98 -8.51 -13.50 -15.99
N LEU A 99 -8.87 -14.03 -14.81
CA LEU A 99 -10.08 -13.64 -14.06
C LEU A 99 -9.95 -12.23 -13.43
N PRO A 100 -11.04 -11.45 -13.31
CA PRO A 100 -11.02 -10.12 -12.67
C PRO A 100 -10.66 -10.09 -11.18
N GLN A 101 -10.47 -11.24 -10.53
CA GLN A 101 -10.16 -11.34 -9.11
C GLN A 101 -9.18 -12.50 -8.89
N ALA A 102 -8.10 -12.24 -8.16
CA ALA A 102 -7.06 -13.22 -7.86
C ALA A 102 -6.52 -13.07 -6.44
N ASN A 103 -6.00 -14.15 -5.87
CA ASN A 103 -5.24 -14.11 -4.63
C ASN A 103 -3.76 -13.88 -4.95
N ALA A 104 -3.20 -12.82 -4.38
CA ALA A 104 -1.79 -12.48 -4.44
C ALA A 104 -1.15 -12.71 -3.07
N THR A 105 0.01 -13.35 -3.06
CA THR A 105 0.83 -13.62 -1.89
C THR A 105 1.97 -12.61 -1.85
N PHE A 106 2.01 -11.76 -0.83
CA PHE A 106 3.09 -10.81 -0.59
C PHE A 106 4.02 -11.35 0.50
N THR A 107 5.24 -11.71 0.12
CA THR A 107 6.27 -12.22 1.04
C THR A 107 7.28 -11.11 1.33
N THR A 108 7.37 -10.67 2.58
CA THR A 108 8.29 -9.62 3.02
C THR A 108 9.47 -10.24 3.76
N ARG A 109 10.68 -9.77 3.46
CA ARG A 109 11.94 -10.30 3.99
C ARG A 109 12.86 -9.18 4.48
N ASP A 110 13.71 -9.49 5.45
CA ASP A 110 14.78 -8.62 5.94
C ASP A 110 15.90 -8.54 4.89
N ALA A 111 16.12 -7.36 4.31
CA ALA A 111 17.07 -7.18 3.20
C ALA A 111 18.54 -7.31 3.63
N LEU A 112 18.85 -7.15 4.93
CA LEU A 112 20.21 -7.23 5.48
C LEU A 112 20.56 -8.66 5.90
N ASN A 113 19.60 -9.39 6.45
CA ASN A 113 19.85 -10.60 7.25
C ASN A 113 19.52 -11.89 6.48
N ASN A 114 20.28 -12.19 5.41
CA ASN A 114 20.11 -13.38 4.56
C ASN A 114 18.67 -13.58 4.03
N GLN A 115 17.92 -12.50 3.83
CA GLN A 115 16.52 -12.51 3.40
C GLN A 115 15.60 -13.35 4.29
N ALA A 116 15.80 -13.28 5.62
CA ALA A 116 14.93 -13.88 6.62
C ALA A 116 13.46 -13.44 6.45
N LEU A 117 12.52 -14.36 6.65
CA LEU A 117 11.09 -14.13 6.46
C LEU A 117 10.50 -13.27 7.59
N LEU A 118 9.94 -12.11 7.25
CA LEU A 118 9.25 -11.21 8.20
C LEU A 118 7.73 -11.42 8.19
N THR A 119 7.12 -11.59 7.02
CA THR A 119 5.69 -11.93 6.89
C THR A 119 5.35 -12.53 5.53
N THR A 120 4.29 -13.33 5.50
CA THR A 120 3.58 -13.72 4.28
C THR A 120 2.14 -13.25 4.41
N SER A 121 1.72 -12.33 3.55
CA SER A 121 0.39 -11.69 3.57
C SER A 121 -0.38 -12.00 2.29
N ASN A 122 -1.51 -12.70 2.43
CA ASN A 122 -2.38 -13.04 1.31
C ASN A 122 -3.44 -11.95 1.13
N LEU A 123 -3.51 -11.35 -0.06
CA LEU A 123 -4.46 -10.29 -0.40
C LEU A 123 -5.23 -10.66 -1.67
N THR A 124 -6.55 -10.62 -1.61
CA THR A 124 -7.40 -10.81 -2.80
C THR A 124 -7.48 -9.48 -3.57
N LEU A 125 -6.81 -9.43 -4.72
CA LEU A 125 -6.78 -8.29 -5.63
C LEU A 125 -7.94 -8.38 -6.62
N ASN A 126 -8.39 -7.22 -7.10
CA ASN A 126 -9.43 -7.09 -8.12
C ASN A 126 -8.89 -6.23 -9.27
N GLY A 127 -9.04 -6.70 -10.50
CA GLY A 127 -8.52 -6.09 -11.72
C GLY A 127 -8.99 -4.66 -11.98
N ASN A 128 -10.18 -4.30 -11.48
CA ASN A 128 -10.70 -2.95 -11.60
C ASN A 128 -10.04 -1.98 -10.60
N GLN A 129 -9.46 -2.50 -9.51
CA GLN A 129 -8.89 -1.71 -8.41
C GLN A 129 -7.38 -1.51 -8.60
N THR A 130 -6.98 -0.84 -9.68
CA THR A 130 -5.57 -0.58 -10.04
C THR A 130 -4.84 0.30 -9.02
N ASP A 131 -5.58 1.21 -8.37
CA ASP A 131 -5.01 2.33 -7.62
C ASP A 131 -5.11 2.11 -6.10
N TYR A 132 -3.97 1.82 -5.46
CA TYR A 132 -3.89 1.67 -4.00
C TYR A 132 -2.50 1.97 -3.43
N PHE A 133 -2.47 2.14 -2.12
CA PHE A 133 -1.26 2.07 -1.30
C PHE A 133 -1.11 0.64 -0.75
N LEU A 134 0.12 0.15 -0.65
CA LEU A 134 0.47 -1.07 0.11
C LEU A 134 1.28 -0.68 1.33
N LEU A 135 0.72 -0.91 2.52
CA LEU A 135 1.34 -0.54 3.79
C LEU A 135 1.89 -1.79 4.46
N LEU A 136 3.19 -1.86 4.70
CA LEU A 136 3.75 -2.87 5.60
C LEU A 136 3.55 -2.39 7.03
N THR A 137 2.68 -3.07 7.77
CA THR A 137 2.14 -2.63 9.06
C THR A 137 2.43 -3.65 10.15
N GLY A 138 2.63 -3.19 11.38
CA GLY A 138 2.76 -4.07 12.55
C GLY A 138 3.39 -3.36 13.73
N ALA A 139 3.37 -4.04 14.88
CA ALA A 139 4.33 -3.81 15.96
C ALA A 139 4.62 -5.13 16.67
N ILE A 140 5.88 -5.34 17.05
CA ILE A 140 6.28 -6.48 17.87
C ILE A 140 5.97 -6.12 19.33
N GLU A 141 4.69 -6.18 19.68
CA GLU A 141 4.18 -6.74 20.93
C GLU A 141 2.63 -6.71 20.96
N GLN A 142 2.03 -7.89 21.09
CA GLN A 142 0.69 -8.13 21.65
C GLN A 142 -0.57 -7.50 21.00
N ALA A 143 -0.61 -7.24 19.69
CA ALA A 143 -1.92 -7.15 18.97
C ALA A 143 -1.86 -7.32 17.45
N ASN A 144 -0.88 -6.71 16.77
CA ASN A 144 -0.87 -6.58 15.32
C ASN A 144 0.43 -7.15 14.72
N SER A 145 0.35 -8.39 14.27
CA SER A 145 1.43 -9.06 13.52
C SER A 145 1.82 -8.27 12.27
N ILE A 146 3.08 -8.43 11.85
CA ILE A 146 3.61 -7.83 10.62
C ILE A 146 2.75 -8.32 9.44
N ARG A 147 2.12 -7.40 8.72
CA ARG A 147 1.22 -7.68 7.59
C ARG A 147 1.26 -6.59 6.53
N VAL A 148 1.08 -6.99 5.26
CA VAL A 148 0.83 -6.05 4.16
C VAL A 148 -0.67 -5.73 4.12
N GLN A 149 -1.01 -4.44 4.19
CA GLN A 149 -2.37 -3.93 4.20
C GLN A 149 -2.61 -3.04 2.97
N ARG A 150 -3.57 -3.42 2.12
CA ARG A 150 -4.00 -2.61 0.98
C ARG A 150 -4.93 -1.49 1.45
N LEU A 151 -4.63 -0.25 1.04
CA LEU A 151 -5.55 0.89 1.18
C LEU A 151 -5.93 1.42 -0.21
N LEU A 152 -7.19 1.23 -0.60
CA LEU A 152 -7.69 1.70 -1.89
C LEU A 152 -7.68 3.23 -1.97
N LYS A 153 -7.26 3.73 -3.14
CA LYS A 153 -7.55 5.08 -3.63
C LYS A 153 -8.98 5.07 -4.21
N GLN A 154 -9.72 6.16 -4.07
CA GLN A 154 -11.07 6.31 -4.62
C GLN A 154 -11.01 6.60 -6.12
N GLN A 155 -11.16 5.59 -6.96
CA GLN A 155 -11.19 5.80 -8.40
C GLN A 155 -12.35 6.74 -8.82
N GLY A 156 -12.03 7.75 -9.63
CA GLY A 156 -13.02 8.62 -10.28
C GLY A 156 -13.62 9.74 -9.41
N GLU A 157 -13.16 9.96 -8.17
CA GLU A 157 -13.60 11.10 -7.33
C GLU A 157 -12.56 12.24 -7.28
N ASP A 158 -12.99 13.40 -6.76
CA ASP A 158 -12.15 14.56 -6.46
C ASP A 158 -10.91 14.21 -5.61
N PRO A 159 -9.85 15.04 -5.60
CA PRO A 159 -8.71 14.85 -4.70
C PRO A 159 -9.12 14.75 -3.22
N THR A 160 -8.72 13.66 -2.56
CA THR A 160 -9.02 13.37 -1.15
C THR A 160 -7.79 13.06 -0.32
N VAL A 161 -7.86 13.40 0.97
CA VAL A 161 -6.90 13.03 2.01
C VAL A 161 -7.45 11.88 2.84
N ARG A 162 -6.57 10.98 3.26
CA ARG A 162 -6.84 9.98 4.30
C ARG A 162 -5.74 10.04 5.36
N PHE A 163 -6.11 9.89 6.62
CA PHE A 163 -5.16 9.74 7.73
C PHE A 163 -5.02 8.27 8.10
N TYR A 164 -3.79 7.78 8.24
CA TYR A 164 -3.51 6.42 8.69
C TYR A 164 -2.77 6.43 10.01
N HIS A 165 -3.36 5.88 11.08
CA HIS A 165 -2.74 5.89 12.39
C HIS A 165 -1.76 4.71 12.54
N ALA A 166 -0.46 4.99 12.59
CA ALA A 166 0.63 4.01 12.62
C ALA A 166 1.62 4.20 13.77
N ASN A 167 1.35 5.07 14.74
CA ASN A 167 2.28 5.40 15.82
C ASN A 167 2.55 4.15 16.71
N PRO A 168 3.81 3.71 16.87
CA PRO A 168 4.13 2.57 17.74
C PRO A 168 3.96 2.88 19.22
N PHE A 169 4.08 4.14 19.66
CA PHE A 169 4.09 4.58 21.06
C PHE A 169 2.72 5.03 21.60
N TYR A 170 1.68 5.07 20.76
CA TYR A 170 0.32 5.40 21.17
C TYR A 170 -0.66 4.41 20.52
N ASP A 171 -1.39 3.65 21.32
CA ASP A 171 -2.35 2.65 20.90
C ASP A 171 -3.80 3.16 20.85
N GLY A 172 -4.09 4.20 21.63
CA GLY A 172 -5.40 4.83 21.71
C GLY A 172 -5.93 5.39 20.37
N PRO A 173 -7.25 5.56 20.25
CA PRO A 173 -7.86 6.19 19.09
C PRO A 173 -7.68 7.72 19.08
N LEU A 174 -7.65 8.31 17.88
CA LEU A 174 -7.48 9.75 17.68
C LEU A 174 -8.77 10.42 17.19
N ASP A 175 -9.05 11.63 17.68
CA ASP A 175 -9.90 12.60 16.98
C ASP A 175 -9.01 13.65 16.29
N ILE A 176 -9.36 14.04 15.07
CA ILE A 176 -8.64 15.06 14.27
C ILE A 176 -9.60 16.21 13.99
N TYR A 177 -9.19 17.44 14.31
CA TYR A 177 -9.98 18.66 14.13
C TYR A 177 -9.31 19.63 13.17
N ASN A 178 -10.10 20.29 12.34
CA ASN A 178 -9.71 21.48 11.58
C ASN A 178 -9.67 22.68 12.55
N VAL A 179 -8.55 23.41 12.57
CA VAL A 179 -8.35 24.54 13.49
C VAL A 179 -9.16 25.77 13.08
N THR A 180 -9.26 26.03 11.77
CA THR A 180 -9.97 27.19 11.21
C THR A 180 -11.48 27.09 11.43
N THR A 181 -12.07 25.91 11.24
CA THR A 181 -13.52 25.71 11.42
C THR A 181 -13.91 25.21 12.81
N GLN A 182 -12.93 24.81 13.63
CA GLN A 182 -13.10 24.15 14.94
C GLN A 182 -13.96 22.87 14.90
N GLN A 183 -14.08 22.24 13.71
CA GLN A 183 -14.86 21.03 13.49
C GLN A 183 -13.98 19.78 13.47
N ARG A 184 -14.50 18.68 14.04
CA ARG A 184 -13.88 17.36 13.97
C ARG A 184 -14.06 16.77 12.57
N ILE A 185 -12.95 16.52 11.86
CA ILE A 185 -12.93 15.98 10.49
C ILE A 185 -12.68 14.47 10.44
N VAL A 186 -12.06 13.90 11.48
CA VAL A 186 -11.96 12.45 11.71
C VAL A 186 -12.28 12.19 13.17
N SER A 187 -13.02 11.12 13.46
CA SER A 187 -13.27 10.68 14.83
C SER A 187 -12.93 9.21 15.05
N ASN A 188 -12.44 8.90 16.25
CA ASN A 188 -12.14 7.55 16.73
C ASN A 188 -11.22 6.75 15.78
N LEU A 189 -10.20 7.38 15.22
CA LEU A 189 -9.21 6.75 14.33
C LEU A 189 -8.31 5.82 15.14
N ALA A 190 -8.69 4.55 15.24
CA ALA A 190 -7.92 3.52 15.94
C ALA A 190 -6.60 3.19 15.22
N ARG A 191 -5.64 2.65 15.98
CA ARG A 191 -4.32 2.26 15.46
C ARG A 191 -4.43 1.17 14.37
N TYR A 192 -3.61 1.31 13.34
CA TYR A 192 -3.60 0.57 12.07
C TYR A 192 -4.89 0.64 11.25
N GLN A 193 -5.68 1.71 11.43
CA GLN A 193 -6.81 2.05 10.56
C GLN A 193 -6.53 3.31 9.74
N ALA A 194 -7.18 3.40 8.58
CA ALA A 194 -7.27 4.61 7.78
C ALA A 194 -8.63 5.28 8.03
N SER A 195 -8.65 6.62 8.01
CA SER A 195 -9.89 7.39 8.04
C SER A 195 -10.77 7.09 6.82
N ALA A 196 -12.03 7.50 6.89
CA ALA A 196 -12.80 7.80 5.69
C ALA A 196 -12.04 8.81 4.81
N ALA A 197 -12.36 8.85 3.53
CA ALA A 197 -11.81 9.86 2.64
C ALA A 197 -12.42 11.23 2.95
N ILE A 198 -11.56 12.23 3.04
CA ILE A 198 -11.93 13.62 3.31
C ILE A 198 -11.81 14.37 1.99
N ARG A 199 -12.92 14.95 1.52
CA ARG A 199 -12.94 15.87 0.37
C ARG A 199 -12.59 17.29 0.83
N PHE A 200 -11.96 18.07 -0.04
CA PHE A 200 -11.54 19.43 0.29
C PHE A 200 -12.36 20.51 -0.36
N ASP A 201 -12.48 21.62 0.34
CA ASP A 201 -12.78 22.90 -0.29
C ASP A 201 -11.57 23.31 -1.13
N GLN A 202 -11.71 23.22 -2.46
CA GLN A 202 -10.67 23.56 -3.42
C GLN A 202 -10.25 25.04 -3.36
N ASN A 203 -11.01 25.90 -2.67
CA ASN A 203 -10.69 27.31 -2.44
C ASN A 203 -9.73 27.51 -1.25
N VAL A 204 -9.53 26.50 -0.40
CA VAL A 204 -8.61 26.53 0.74
C VAL A 204 -7.28 25.92 0.33
N ALA A 205 -6.21 26.73 0.24
CA ALA A 205 -4.90 26.23 -0.17
C ALA A 205 -4.25 25.27 0.85
N GLN A 206 -4.48 25.51 2.13
CA GLN A 206 -3.89 24.75 3.25
C GLN A 206 -4.88 24.64 4.42
N THR A 207 -4.99 23.44 5.00
CA THR A 207 -5.85 23.18 6.15
C THR A 207 -5.01 22.87 7.40
N PRO A 208 -5.02 23.75 8.42
CA PRO A 208 -4.40 23.46 9.71
C PRO A 208 -5.27 22.47 10.51
N VAL A 209 -4.63 21.44 11.06
CA VAL A 209 -5.26 20.40 11.88
C VAL A 209 -4.49 20.09 13.15
N ILE A 210 -5.24 19.63 14.13
CA ILE A 210 -4.75 19.20 15.44
C ILE A 210 -5.30 17.82 15.77
N MET A 211 -4.51 17.05 16.53
CA MET A 211 -4.81 15.66 16.86
C MET A 211 -4.78 15.48 18.37
N VAL A 212 -5.84 14.87 18.91
CA VAL A 212 -6.07 14.68 20.34
C VAL A 212 -6.57 13.25 20.60
N PRO A 213 -6.45 12.72 21.83
CA PRO A 213 -7.11 11.47 22.20
C PRO A 213 -8.61 11.54 21.90
N ALA A 214 -9.20 10.49 21.33
CA ALA A 214 -10.61 10.54 20.92
C ALA A 214 -11.54 10.83 22.12
N GLY A 215 -12.53 11.70 21.91
CA GLY A 215 -13.42 12.18 22.96
C GLY A 215 -12.88 13.37 23.78
N VAL A 216 -11.60 13.75 23.63
CA VAL A 216 -11.10 15.03 24.14
C VAL A 216 -11.57 16.16 23.24
N SER A 217 -12.12 17.22 23.85
CA SER A 217 -12.42 18.48 23.17
C SER A 217 -11.15 19.35 23.15
N PRO A 218 -10.70 19.89 21.99
CA PRO A 218 -9.49 20.70 21.96
C PRO A 218 -9.68 22.07 22.63
N ASP A 219 -8.73 22.44 23.49
CA ASP A 219 -8.59 23.83 23.95
C ASP A 219 -7.78 24.61 22.91
N TYR A 220 -8.45 25.40 22.07
CA TYR A 220 -7.83 26.23 21.02
C TYR A 220 -7.01 27.42 21.57
N THR A 221 -6.95 27.60 22.89
CA THR A 221 -6.12 28.62 23.56
C THR A 221 -4.91 28.03 24.29
N ASN A 222 -4.94 26.74 24.65
CA ASN A 222 -3.87 26.04 25.36
C ASN A 222 -3.60 24.66 24.73
N THR A 223 -2.59 24.60 23.85
CA THR A 223 -2.30 23.42 23.04
C THR A 223 -1.49 22.33 23.76
N SER A 224 -1.30 22.42 25.08
CA SER A 224 -0.42 21.51 25.84
C SER A 224 -0.93 20.06 25.94
N GLY A 225 -2.22 19.82 25.69
CA GLY A 225 -2.82 18.48 25.60
C GLY A 225 -2.88 17.89 24.18
N TYR A 226 -2.30 18.54 23.18
CA TYR A 226 -2.35 18.05 21.80
C TYR A 226 -1.26 17.02 21.53
N LEU A 227 -1.61 15.94 20.84
CA LEU A 227 -0.66 14.92 20.42
C LEU A 227 0.15 15.40 19.21
N PHE A 228 -0.49 16.09 18.26
CA PHE A 228 0.16 16.60 17.07
C PHE A 228 -0.53 17.86 16.52
N GLN A 229 0.23 18.70 15.82
CA GLN A 229 -0.25 19.82 15.01
C GLN A 229 0.35 19.71 13.62
N HIS A 230 -0.44 19.93 12.57
CA HIS A 230 0.05 19.94 11.19
C HIS A 230 -0.74 20.89 10.31
N THR A 231 -0.16 21.30 9.19
CA THR A 231 -0.87 21.96 8.10
C THR A 231 -0.61 21.17 6.84
N TYR A 232 -1.66 20.66 6.21
CA TYR A 232 -1.55 19.99 4.92
C TYR A 232 -2.07 20.88 3.79
N ASP A 233 -1.46 20.76 2.63
CA ASP A 233 -1.93 21.41 1.40
C ASP A 233 -3.20 20.70 0.91
N THR A 234 -4.10 21.42 0.25
CA THR A 234 -5.15 20.80 -0.55
C THR A 234 -4.49 20.10 -1.74
N PRO A 235 -4.62 18.76 -1.88
CA PRO A 235 -3.83 18.01 -2.84
C PRO A 235 -4.44 18.08 -4.25
N THR A 236 -3.60 17.95 -5.26
CA THR A 236 -4.02 17.81 -6.67
C THR A 236 -4.32 16.36 -7.07
N THR A 237 -3.90 15.40 -6.25
CA THR A 237 -4.08 13.96 -6.40
C THR A 237 -4.59 13.37 -5.07
N GLN A 238 -4.66 12.04 -4.94
CA GLN A 238 -5.06 11.43 -3.68
C GLN A 238 -3.87 11.25 -2.75
N HIS A 239 -4.10 11.44 -1.45
CA HIS A 239 -3.03 11.69 -0.50
C HIS A 239 -3.23 10.90 0.79
N LEU A 240 -2.23 10.11 1.18
CA LEU A 240 -2.20 9.42 2.46
C LEU A 240 -1.26 10.12 3.44
N TYR A 241 -1.80 10.55 4.57
CA TYR A 241 -1.04 11.08 5.71
C TYR A 241 -0.84 9.97 6.74
N VAL A 242 0.36 9.40 6.78
CA VAL A 242 0.71 8.37 7.77
C VAL A 242 1.16 9.06 9.07
N LEU A 243 0.39 8.88 10.13
CA LEU A 243 0.62 9.44 11.45
C LEU A 243 1.48 8.48 12.27
N THR A 244 2.67 8.91 12.64
CA THR A 244 3.68 8.08 13.30
C THR A 244 4.46 8.88 14.35
N SER A 245 5.43 8.27 14.99
CA SER A 245 6.37 8.93 15.90
C SER A 245 7.69 8.17 15.97
N ASN A 246 8.76 8.86 16.38
CA ASN A 246 10.07 8.29 16.71
C ASN A 246 10.33 8.20 18.23
N GLN A 247 9.48 8.77 19.09
CA GLN A 247 9.55 8.70 20.56
C GLN A 247 8.17 9.01 21.20
N PRO A 248 7.88 8.64 22.45
CA PRO A 248 6.54 8.81 23.03
C PRO A 248 5.92 10.22 22.96
N SER A 249 6.73 11.27 22.83
CA SER A 249 6.31 12.69 22.85
C SER A 249 6.37 13.44 21.51
N ASN A 250 6.89 12.85 20.42
CA ASN A 250 7.20 13.59 19.18
C ASN A 250 6.51 13.00 17.94
N TRP A 251 5.21 13.23 17.84
CA TRP A 251 4.43 12.85 16.66
C TRP A 251 4.93 13.56 15.40
N GLN A 252 4.80 12.86 14.27
CA GLN A 252 5.12 13.35 12.94
C GLN A 252 4.20 12.70 11.90
N ASN A 253 4.06 13.31 10.74
CA ASN A 253 3.37 12.71 9.59
C ASN A 253 4.32 12.48 8.43
N VAL A 254 4.08 11.40 7.69
CA VAL A 254 4.65 11.19 6.36
C VAL A 254 3.57 11.48 5.32
N SER A 255 3.84 12.42 4.42
CA SER A 255 2.97 12.82 3.32
C SER A 255 3.25 11.94 2.11
N LEU A 256 2.31 11.06 1.74
CA LEU A 256 2.44 10.14 0.62
C LEU A 256 1.50 10.54 -0.53
N ARG A 257 2.09 10.89 -1.66
CA ARG A 257 1.42 11.33 -2.89
C ARG A 257 1.82 10.41 -4.04
N ASP A 258 1.01 10.43 -5.09
CA ASP A 258 1.22 9.72 -6.36
C ASP A 258 2.04 10.56 -7.35
#